data_AF-A0A7Y2IKT8-F1
#
_entry.id   AF-A0A7Y2IKT8-F1
#
_cell.length_a   1.000
_cell.length_b   1.000
_cell.length_c   1.000
_cell.angle_alpha   90.00
_cell.angle_beta   90.00
_cell.angle_gamma   90.00
#
_symmetry.space_group_name_H-M   'P 1'
#
loop_
_entity.id
_entity.type
_entity.pdbx_description
1 polymer ?
#
loop_
_entity_poly.entity_id
_entity_poly.type
_entity_poly.pdbx_seq_one_letter_code
_entity_poly.pdbx_strand_id
1 'polypeptide(L)'
;MSIIVFVRGGTRKGLLVLAVLVSLLAPVSAGASDTHAKETQAKSVAEASSILEILRASDYSDQLDAPVLRLYQAYFDRQPDLAGAKYWLGVRRQGHRQLAIAKFMAASQEFANNYQSVSDEVYLTRVYQNMLGRDADESGYNYWLDAVRGTNEFGGNPNRTDLSRGEVVFYVTAGQEFIRNYPYDSTGNTGSSFLFTAGGDIGALPETTDVLKAMAKVNPRFFLALGDLGYSDSPSEAAWCRYVESHLGSIPMQIVVGNHEDDDRQDGYIGEYLKCLPDHMNSTGLYGVEYYFDVDGLARFIMIASDNEVEGVSYDYDKGSERYRWLELAIDDAREQQIPWVIVGMHKVCISTGDKRCAIGSDVIDLLIDKKVDLVLHAHDHNYQRSKQVSCVEVNLYRPECIVDDGSDNAYTKDNGMVWVVSGLMGHGSKYPIHDDDPEFEYFATAHGGNSPDAGRGFSQILVSYDKMVVDFIGTTTKYRDHFTISR
;
A
#
# COMPACT_ATOMS: atom_id res chain seq x y z
N MET A 1 49.08 3.51 -33.11
CA MET A 1 49.82 4.28 -34.12
C MET A 1 50.75 5.21 -33.36
N SER A 2 52.03 4.84 -33.29
CA SER A 2 53.04 5.48 -32.43
C SER A 2 53.69 6.65 -33.17
N ILE A 3 53.81 7.81 -32.53
CA ILE A 3 54.83 8.80 -32.87
C ILE A 3 55.42 9.37 -31.58
N ILE A 4 56.71 9.08 -31.38
CA ILE A 4 57.61 9.72 -30.41
C ILE A 4 58.30 10.88 -31.14
N VAL A 5 58.42 12.04 -30.50
CA VAL A 5 59.39 13.07 -30.87
C VAL A 5 60.13 13.53 -29.60
N PHE A 6 61.46 13.49 -29.66
CA PHE A 6 62.44 13.90 -28.65
C PHE A 6 63.16 15.17 -29.13
N VAL A 7 63.40 16.17 -28.27
CA VAL A 7 64.62 17.03 -28.20
C VAL A 7 64.64 17.70 -26.79
N ARG A 8 65.46 17.31 -25.82
CA ARG A 8 66.87 17.64 -25.47
C ARG A 8 67.20 19.11 -25.12
N GLY A 9 67.61 19.32 -23.85
CA GLY A 9 68.67 20.28 -23.49
C GLY A 9 68.56 20.99 -22.12
N GLY A 10 69.49 20.72 -21.17
CA GLY A 10 69.94 21.77 -20.23
C GLY A 10 70.11 21.47 -18.72
N THR A 11 71.08 20.61 -18.36
CA THR A 11 72.09 20.77 -17.27
C THR A 11 71.77 21.00 -15.76
N ARG A 12 72.46 20.16 -14.93
CA ARG A 12 73.01 20.34 -13.54
C ARG A 12 72.01 20.24 -12.37
N LYS A 13 72.18 19.49 -11.26
CA LYS A 13 73.23 18.70 -10.56
C LYS A 13 72.47 17.60 -9.77
N GLY A 14 72.91 16.35 -9.66
CA GLY A 14 73.89 15.89 -8.66
C GLY A 14 73.31 14.66 -7.91
N LEU A 15 74.08 13.59 -7.90
CA LEU A 15 73.77 12.21 -7.50
C LEU A 15 73.97 12.00 -5.98
N LEU A 16 73.16 11.16 -5.32
CA LEU A 16 73.67 10.22 -4.30
C LEU A 16 72.68 9.07 -4.03
N VAL A 17 73.24 7.88 -3.90
CA VAL A 17 72.61 6.58 -3.65
C VAL A 17 72.70 6.25 -2.15
N LEU A 18 71.80 5.36 -1.71
CA LEU A 18 71.92 4.40 -0.58
C LEU A 18 71.19 4.77 0.73
N ALA A 19 70.20 3.95 1.11
CA ALA A 19 70.28 3.08 2.29
C ALA A 19 68.89 2.49 2.65
N VAL A 20 68.86 1.17 2.82
CA VAL A 20 67.81 0.44 3.54
C VAL A 20 68.10 0.59 5.04
N LEU A 21 67.12 0.99 5.85
CA LEU A 21 67.04 0.56 7.25
C LEU A 21 65.60 0.65 7.80
N VAL A 22 65.22 -0.43 8.46
CA VAL A 22 63.95 -0.72 9.13
C VAL A 22 63.73 0.24 10.31
N SER A 23 62.51 0.75 10.46
CA SER A 23 61.98 1.20 11.75
C SER A 23 60.46 1.02 11.81
N LEU A 24 60.00 0.25 12.80
CA LEU A 24 58.60 0.06 13.16
C LEU A 24 58.01 1.40 13.61
N LEU A 25 56.98 1.88 12.93
CA LEU A 25 55.94 2.74 13.47
C LEU A 25 54.66 2.44 12.69
N ALA A 26 53.66 1.87 13.36
CA ALA A 26 52.34 1.65 12.79
C ALA A 26 51.64 3.01 12.56
N PRO A 27 51.08 3.27 11.37
CA PRO A 27 50.10 4.33 11.21
C PRO A 27 48.69 3.74 11.31
N VAL A 28 47.92 4.29 12.24
CA VAL A 28 46.45 4.32 12.22
C VAL A 28 46.03 4.85 10.85
N SER A 29 45.40 3.99 10.06
CA SER A 29 44.71 4.38 8.83
C SER A 29 43.23 4.38 9.12
N ALA A 30 42.65 5.58 9.19
CA ALA A 30 41.22 5.80 9.15
C ALA A 30 40.63 5.02 7.96
N GLY A 31 39.83 4.01 8.25
CA GLY A 31 39.00 3.36 7.24
C GLY A 31 37.90 4.33 6.86
N ALA A 32 38.06 5.03 5.74
CA ALA A 32 36.90 5.51 5.00
C ALA A 32 36.09 4.26 4.62
N SER A 33 34.90 4.12 5.18
CA SER A 33 33.96 3.10 4.72
C SER A 33 33.47 3.53 3.35
N ASP A 34 34.07 2.98 2.30
CA ASP A 34 33.41 2.88 1.01
C ASP A 34 32.17 2.00 1.20
N THR A 35 31.04 2.62 1.52
CA THR A 35 29.72 2.00 1.35
C THR A 35 29.43 1.99 -0.15
N HIS A 36 30.10 1.09 -0.87
CA HIS A 36 29.53 0.55 -2.10
C HIS A 36 28.24 -0.14 -1.69
N ALA A 37 27.10 0.53 -1.92
CA ALA A 37 25.82 -0.15 -2.02
C ALA A 37 26.04 -1.36 -2.93
N LYS A 38 25.88 -2.57 -2.37
CA LYS A 38 25.84 -3.77 -3.19
C LYS A 38 24.62 -3.60 -4.07
N GLU A 39 24.82 -3.28 -5.35
CA GLU A 39 23.80 -3.52 -6.37
C GLU A 39 23.48 -5.01 -6.30
N THR A 40 22.40 -5.36 -5.61
CA THR A 40 21.86 -6.71 -5.61
C THR A 40 21.42 -6.99 -7.04
N GLN A 41 22.20 -7.79 -7.77
CA GLN A 41 21.90 -8.14 -9.15
C GLN A 41 20.47 -8.70 -9.24
N ALA A 42 19.62 -8.07 -10.06
CA ALA A 42 18.23 -8.48 -10.21
C ALA A 42 18.14 -9.95 -10.62
N LYS A 43 17.44 -10.75 -9.80
CA LYS A 43 17.21 -12.19 -10.01
C LYS A 43 16.62 -12.44 -11.40
N SER A 44 16.86 -13.62 -11.96
CA SER A 44 16.11 -14.09 -13.14
C SER A 44 14.73 -14.59 -12.75
N VAL A 45 13.81 -14.74 -13.72
CA VAL A 45 12.47 -15.33 -13.51
C VAL A 45 12.58 -16.74 -12.92
N ALA A 46 13.63 -17.48 -13.26
CA ALA A 46 13.85 -18.81 -12.70
C ALA A 46 14.14 -18.77 -11.19
N GLU A 47 14.83 -17.73 -10.72
CA GLU A 47 15.24 -17.53 -9.32
C GLU A 47 14.19 -16.80 -8.47
N ALA A 48 13.20 -16.16 -9.09
CA ALA A 48 12.17 -15.39 -8.42
C ALA A 48 11.35 -16.21 -7.39
N SER A 49 11.12 -15.68 -6.19
CA SER A 49 10.31 -16.29 -5.13
C SER A 49 8.90 -15.70 -5.00
N SER A 50 8.55 -14.70 -5.80
CA SER A 50 7.21 -14.10 -5.82
C SER A 50 6.85 -13.63 -7.25
N ILE A 51 5.57 -13.31 -7.49
CA ILE A 51 5.14 -12.70 -8.75
C ILE A 51 5.82 -11.34 -8.96
N LEU A 52 5.96 -10.55 -7.89
CA LEU A 52 6.64 -9.26 -7.95
C LEU A 52 8.11 -9.42 -8.39
N GLU A 53 8.81 -10.43 -7.85
CA GLU A 53 10.17 -10.76 -8.29
C GLU A 53 10.22 -11.26 -9.74
N ILE A 54 9.17 -11.95 -10.24
CA ILE A 54 9.09 -12.31 -11.66
C ILE A 54 9.01 -11.06 -12.53
N LEU A 55 8.10 -10.13 -12.20
CA LEU A 55 7.91 -8.91 -13.01
C LEU A 55 9.17 -8.05 -13.04
N ARG A 56 9.95 -8.06 -11.94
CA ARG A 56 11.19 -7.29 -11.81
C ARG A 56 12.45 -8.06 -12.18
N ALA A 57 12.30 -9.29 -12.68
CA ALA A 57 13.44 -10.10 -13.02
C ALA A 57 14.23 -9.48 -14.18
N SER A 58 15.55 -9.63 -14.16
CA SER A 58 16.44 -9.05 -15.19
C SER A 58 16.18 -9.56 -16.60
N ASP A 59 15.54 -10.72 -16.73
CA ASP A 59 15.15 -11.35 -17.99
C ASP A 59 13.63 -11.30 -18.26
N TYR A 60 12.86 -10.49 -17.51
CA TYR A 60 11.45 -10.24 -17.77
C TYR A 60 11.25 -9.29 -18.96
N SER A 61 10.22 -9.53 -19.78
CA SER A 61 9.89 -8.67 -20.91
C SER A 61 8.40 -8.36 -20.97
N ASP A 62 8.03 -7.09 -20.86
CA ASP A 62 6.64 -6.62 -20.99
C ASP A 62 6.00 -7.03 -22.33
N GLN A 63 6.80 -7.16 -23.38
CA GLN A 63 6.32 -7.55 -24.70
C GLN A 63 6.12 -9.07 -24.85
N LEU A 64 6.94 -9.90 -24.18
CA LEU A 64 6.91 -11.35 -24.34
C LEU A 64 6.17 -12.07 -23.22
N ASP A 65 6.35 -11.62 -21.98
CA ASP A 65 5.95 -12.31 -20.76
C ASP A 65 4.60 -11.79 -20.23
N ALA A 66 4.38 -10.46 -20.18
CA ALA A 66 3.12 -9.88 -19.70
C ALA A 66 1.86 -10.40 -20.44
N PRO A 67 1.88 -10.57 -21.79
CA PRO A 67 0.74 -11.15 -22.50
C PRO A 67 0.42 -12.58 -22.09
N VAL A 68 1.40 -13.35 -21.60
CA VAL A 68 1.19 -14.72 -21.11
C VAL A 68 0.55 -14.72 -19.72
N LEU A 69 1.01 -13.84 -18.83
CA LEU A 69 0.39 -13.67 -17.50
C LEU A 69 -1.05 -13.16 -17.62
N ARG A 70 -1.33 -12.28 -18.58
CA ARG A 70 -2.69 -11.85 -18.93
C ARG A 70 -3.60 -12.98 -19.37
N LEU A 71 -3.09 -13.96 -20.13
CA LEU A 71 -3.88 -15.15 -20.47
C LEU A 71 -4.23 -15.94 -19.21
N TYR A 72 -3.31 -16.09 -18.27
CA TYR A 72 -3.59 -16.76 -17.00
C TYR A 72 -4.76 -16.10 -16.27
N GLN A 73 -4.72 -14.77 -16.12
CA GLN A 73 -5.78 -13.98 -15.51
C GLN A 73 -7.13 -14.19 -16.20
N ALA A 74 -7.18 -14.10 -17.53
CA ALA A 74 -8.44 -14.19 -18.28
C ALA A 74 -9.04 -15.61 -18.31
N TYR A 75 -8.20 -16.63 -18.45
CA TYR A 75 -8.67 -18.00 -18.66
C TYR A 75 -9.07 -18.67 -17.35
N PHE A 76 -8.45 -18.28 -16.24
CA PHE A 76 -8.68 -18.88 -14.93
C PHE A 76 -9.39 -17.96 -13.95
N ASP A 77 -9.63 -16.69 -14.31
CA ASP A 77 -10.31 -15.70 -13.47
C ASP A 77 -9.62 -15.50 -12.11
N ARG A 78 -8.29 -15.53 -12.12
CA ARG A 78 -7.44 -15.33 -10.94
C ARG A 78 -6.03 -14.95 -11.35
N GLN A 79 -5.32 -14.30 -10.44
CA GLN A 79 -3.91 -13.98 -10.66
C GLN A 79 -3.05 -15.24 -10.84
N PRO A 80 -1.97 -15.15 -11.64
CA PRO A 80 -0.96 -16.19 -11.71
C PRO A 80 -0.38 -16.50 -10.33
N ASP A 81 -0.36 -17.77 -9.95
CA ASP A 81 0.52 -18.24 -8.88
C ASP A 81 1.96 -18.37 -9.38
N LEU A 82 2.92 -18.37 -8.45
CA LEU A 82 4.36 -18.37 -8.78
C LEU A 82 4.75 -19.53 -9.70
N ALA A 83 4.25 -20.75 -9.42
CA ALA A 83 4.60 -21.94 -10.18
C ALA A 83 3.99 -21.89 -11.59
N GLY A 84 2.72 -21.51 -11.70
CA GLY A 84 2.01 -21.33 -12.96
C GLY A 84 2.66 -20.25 -13.83
N ALA A 85 2.99 -19.09 -13.26
CA ALA A 85 3.69 -18.02 -13.96
C ALA A 85 5.02 -18.52 -14.55
N LYS A 86 5.90 -19.11 -13.73
CA LYS A 86 7.19 -19.64 -14.20
C LYS A 86 7.02 -20.68 -15.31
N TYR A 87 6.06 -21.59 -15.16
CA TYR A 87 5.79 -22.62 -16.15
C TYR A 87 5.41 -22.01 -17.51
N TRP A 88 4.42 -21.13 -17.54
CA TRP A 88 3.91 -20.56 -18.79
C TRP A 88 4.89 -19.62 -19.47
N LEU A 89 5.63 -18.82 -18.70
CA LEU A 89 6.74 -18.02 -19.21
C LEU A 89 7.84 -18.92 -19.80
N GLY A 90 8.16 -20.03 -19.15
CA GLY A 90 9.07 -21.05 -19.68
C GLY A 90 8.61 -21.63 -21.02
N VAL A 91 7.33 -22.00 -21.13
CA VAL A 91 6.73 -22.49 -22.40
C VAL A 91 6.83 -21.42 -23.49
N ARG A 92 6.59 -20.15 -23.17
CA ARG A 92 6.72 -19.04 -24.12
C ARG A 92 8.16 -18.90 -24.62
N ARG A 93 9.14 -18.99 -23.71
CA ARG A 93 10.58 -18.88 -24.01
C ARG A 93 11.13 -20.06 -24.82
N GLN A 94 10.46 -21.22 -24.78
CA GLN A 94 10.74 -22.35 -25.68
C GLN A 94 10.25 -22.12 -27.13
N GLY A 95 9.64 -20.97 -27.42
CA GLY A 95 9.24 -20.57 -28.77
C GLY A 95 7.77 -20.83 -29.10
N HIS A 96 6.97 -21.32 -28.15
CA HIS A 96 5.53 -21.50 -28.37
C HIS A 96 4.83 -20.14 -28.55
N ARG A 97 3.96 -20.07 -29.57
CA ARG A 97 3.16 -18.87 -29.85
C ARG A 97 2.12 -18.66 -28.76
N GLN A 98 1.81 -17.39 -28.44
CA GLN A 98 0.82 -17.03 -27.43
C GLN A 98 -0.55 -17.66 -27.69
N LEU A 99 -1.01 -17.69 -28.96
CA LEU A 99 -2.26 -18.36 -29.32
C LEU A 99 -2.23 -19.89 -29.06
N ALA A 100 -1.08 -20.54 -29.17
CA ALA A 100 -0.95 -21.97 -28.86
C ALA A 100 -1.04 -22.21 -27.35
N ILE A 101 -0.44 -21.33 -26.54
CA ILE A 101 -0.56 -21.34 -25.08
C ILE A 101 -2.04 -21.14 -24.68
N ALA A 102 -2.70 -20.13 -25.26
CA ALA A 102 -4.11 -19.85 -25.05
C ALA A 102 -5.02 -21.05 -25.35
N LYS A 103 -4.77 -21.74 -26.48
CA LYS A 103 -5.50 -22.97 -26.85
C LYS A 103 -5.29 -24.10 -25.85
N PHE A 104 -4.09 -24.23 -25.29
CA PHE A 104 -3.84 -25.22 -24.24
C PHE A 104 -4.57 -24.85 -22.94
N MET A 105 -4.51 -23.59 -22.51
CA MET A 105 -5.25 -23.12 -21.33
C MET A 105 -6.77 -23.31 -21.50
N ALA A 106 -7.31 -23.05 -22.69
CA ALA A 106 -8.73 -23.24 -23.02
C ALA A 106 -9.21 -24.69 -22.88
N ALA A 107 -8.29 -25.67 -22.98
CA ALA A 107 -8.59 -27.09 -22.87
C ALA A 107 -8.60 -27.58 -21.42
N SER A 108 -8.27 -26.73 -20.44
CA SER A 108 -8.24 -27.13 -19.03
C SER A 108 -9.64 -27.23 -18.43
N GLN A 109 -9.77 -28.04 -17.37
CA GLN A 109 -11.00 -28.12 -16.60
C GLN A 109 -11.35 -26.77 -15.93
N GLU A 110 -10.33 -26.00 -15.55
CA GLU A 110 -10.50 -24.68 -14.93
C GLU A 110 -11.18 -23.70 -15.91
N PHE A 111 -10.72 -23.65 -17.16
CA PHE A 111 -11.40 -22.88 -18.20
C PHE A 111 -12.82 -23.38 -18.45
N ALA A 112 -13.02 -24.71 -18.45
CA ALA A 112 -14.33 -25.30 -18.66
C ALA A 112 -15.34 -24.91 -17.56
N ASN A 113 -14.89 -24.86 -16.30
CA ASN A 113 -15.70 -24.43 -15.15
C ASN A 113 -16.15 -22.98 -15.29
N ASN A 114 -15.26 -22.11 -15.78
CA ASN A 114 -15.57 -20.69 -15.96
C ASN A 114 -16.46 -20.46 -17.19
N TYR A 115 -16.21 -21.15 -18.31
CA TYR A 115 -16.70 -20.70 -19.62
C TYR A 115 -17.38 -21.74 -20.51
N GLN A 116 -17.30 -23.05 -20.27
CA GLN A 116 -17.83 -24.04 -21.25
C GLN A 116 -19.24 -24.55 -20.95
N SER A 117 -19.62 -24.73 -19.68
CA SER A 117 -20.89 -25.40 -19.31
C SER A 117 -22.10 -24.47 -19.23
N VAL A 118 -22.21 -23.48 -20.13
CA VAL A 118 -23.26 -22.45 -20.15
C VAL A 118 -23.64 -22.04 -21.59
N SER A 119 -24.77 -21.36 -21.79
CA SER A 119 -25.14 -20.80 -23.10
C SER A 119 -24.16 -19.72 -23.56
N ASP A 120 -24.16 -19.36 -24.84
CA ASP A 120 -23.26 -18.32 -25.37
C ASP A 120 -23.51 -16.96 -24.72
N GLU A 121 -24.77 -16.64 -24.42
CA GLU A 121 -25.16 -15.39 -23.75
C GLU A 121 -24.58 -15.30 -22.34
N VAL A 122 -24.73 -16.38 -21.55
CA VAL A 122 -24.16 -16.45 -20.20
C VAL A 122 -22.64 -16.46 -20.25
N TYR A 123 -22.06 -17.17 -21.23
CA TYR A 123 -20.63 -17.17 -21.47
C TYR A 123 -20.09 -15.75 -21.73
N LEU A 124 -20.70 -14.98 -22.63
CA LEU A 124 -20.24 -13.61 -22.92
C LEU A 124 -20.45 -12.67 -21.73
N THR A 125 -21.54 -12.83 -20.99
CA THR A 125 -21.74 -12.08 -19.74
C THR A 125 -20.60 -12.35 -18.77
N ARG A 126 -20.19 -13.62 -18.60
CA ARG A 126 -19.04 -13.98 -17.77
C ARG A 126 -17.72 -13.43 -18.30
N VAL A 127 -17.49 -13.44 -19.61
CA VAL A 127 -16.29 -12.85 -20.22
C VAL A 127 -16.17 -11.37 -19.84
N TYR A 128 -17.24 -10.60 -20.01
CA TYR A 128 -17.22 -9.16 -19.67
C TYR A 128 -17.06 -8.92 -18.17
N GLN A 129 -17.75 -9.69 -17.32
CA GLN A 129 -17.65 -9.55 -15.87
C GLN A 129 -16.26 -9.93 -15.35
N ASN A 130 -15.77 -11.12 -15.71
CA ASN A 130 -14.50 -11.64 -15.21
C ASN A 130 -13.29 -10.91 -15.76
N MET A 131 -13.35 -10.45 -17.02
CA MET A 131 -12.20 -9.82 -17.68
C MET A 131 -12.23 -8.30 -17.63
N LEU A 132 -13.40 -7.67 -17.63
CA LEU A 132 -13.53 -6.20 -17.71
C LEU A 132 -14.21 -5.61 -16.48
N GLY A 133 -14.77 -6.42 -15.57
CA GLY A 133 -15.43 -5.95 -14.36
C GLY A 133 -16.71 -5.14 -14.62
N ARG A 134 -17.35 -5.33 -15.78
CA ARG A 134 -18.52 -4.56 -16.19
C ARG A 134 -19.47 -5.37 -17.08
N ASP A 135 -20.66 -4.82 -17.28
CA ASP A 135 -21.58 -5.32 -18.31
C ASP A 135 -21.08 -5.01 -19.72
N ALA A 136 -21.50 -5.87 -20.66
CA ALA A 136 -21.21 -5.70 -22.06
C ALA A 136 -21.97 -4.52 -22.66
N ASP A 137 -21.29 -3.74 -23.49
CA ASP A 137 -21.97 -2.81 -24.39
C ASP A 137 -22.68 -3.61 -25.50
N GLU A 138 -23.82 -3.10 -25.97
CA GLU A 138 -24.67 -3.79 -26.93
C GLU A 138 -23.91 -4.15 -28.22
N SER A 139 -23.08 -3.23 -28.73
CA SER A 139 -22.30 -3.46 -29.95
C SER A 139 -21.26 -4.56 -29.81
N GLY A 140 -20.47 -4.54 -28.74
CA GLY A 140 -19.43 -5.53 -28.47
C GLY A 140 -20.03 -6.89 -28.15
N TYR A 141 -21.10 -6.92 -27.35
CA TYR A 141 -21.86 -8.14 -27.07
C TYR A 141 -22.34 -8.82 -28.37
N ASN A 142 -23.01 -8.04 -29.24
CA ASN A 142 -23.52 -8.52 -30.53
C ASN A 142 -22.40 -9.02 -31.46
N TYR A 143 -21.28 -8.31 -31.51
CA TYR A 143 -20.09 -8.74 -32.26
C TYR A 143 -19.57 -10.10 -31.79
N TRP A 144 -19.35 -10.26 -30.49
CA TRP A 144 -18.79 -11.49 -29.93
C TRP A 144 -19.77 -12.67 -30.00
N LEU A 145 -21.08 -12.39 -29.90
CA LEU A 145 -22.12 -13.40 -30.06
C LEU A 145 -22.16 -13.94 -31.49
N ASP A 146 -22.07 -13.05 -32.48
CA ASP A 146 -21.94 -13.46 -33.87
C ASP A 146 -20.62 -14.21 -34.13
N ALA A 147 -19.53 -13.82 -33.47
CA ALA A 147 -18.22 -14.46 -33.63
C ALA A 147 -18.15 -15.88 -33.03
N VAL A 148 -18.75 -16.11 -31.85
CA VAL A 148 -18.75 -17.45 -31.21
C VAL A 148 -19.73 -18.42 -31.89
N ARG A 149 -20.70 -17.89 -32.65
CA ARG A 149 -21.69 -18.69 -33.40
C ARG A 149 -21.35 -18.89 -34.87
N GLY A 150 -20.34 -18.18 -35.38
CA GLY A 150 -20.07 -18.13 -36.83
C GLY A 150 -21.20 -17.49 -37.63
N THR A 151 -21.98 -16.58 -37.03
CA THR A 151 -23.13 -15.91 -37.65
C THR A 151 -22.80 -14.46 -38.01
N ASN A 152 -23.78 -13.75 -38.59
CA ASN A 152 -23.77 -12.30 -38.76
C ASN A 152 -25.19 -11.76 -38.56
N GLU A 153 -25.89 -12.28 -37.55
CA GLU A 153 -27.30 -11.96 -37.25
C GLU A 153 -27.45 -10.50 -36.83
N PHE A 154 -26.45 -9.96 -36.12
CA PHE A 154 -26.45 -8.60 -35.61
C PHE A 154 -25.57 -7.66 -36.44
N GLY A 155 -24.94 -8.17 -37.51
CA GLY A 155 -24.10 -7.38 -38.42
C GLY A 155 -22.67 -7.15 -37.93
N GLY A 156 -22.29 -7.70 -36.77
CA GLY A 156 -20.96 -7.48 -36.17
C GLY A 156 -19.85 -8.33 -36.78
N ASN A 157 -20.17 -9.50 -37.35
CA ASN A 157 -19.20 -10.44 -37.90
C ASN A 157 -19.46 -10.69 -39.40
N PRO A 158 -19.22 -9.69 -40.28
CA PRO A 158 -19.56 -9.78 -41.70
C PRO A 158 -18.84 -10.95 -42.43
N ASN A 159 -17.70 -11.37 -41.88
CA ASN A 159 -16.92 -12.49 -42.41
C ASN A 159 -17.36 -13.86 -41.85
N ARG A 160 -18.35 -13.92 -40.95
CA ARG A 160 -18.86 -15.13 -40.30
C ARG A 160 -17.74 -16.01 -39.75
N THR A 161 -16.76 -15.37 -39.10
CA THR A 161 -15.68 -16.08 -38.44
C THR A 161 -16.27 -16.89 -37.30
N ASP A 162 -15.97 -18.19 -37.26
CA ASP A 162 -16.40 -19.12 -36.23
C ASP A 162 -15.26 -19.30 -35.21
N LEU A 163 -15.30 -18.50 -34.15
CA LEU A 163 -14.29 -18.51 -33.09
C LEU A 163 -14.69 -19.46 -31.97
N SER A 164 -13.75 -20.27 -31.51
CA SER A 164 -13.94 -20.98 -30.24
C SER A 164 -14.08 -19.99 -29.08
N ARG A 165 -14.75 -20.40 -27.99
CA ARG A 165 -14.80 -19.62 -26.74
C ARG A 165 -13.39 -19.26 -26.23
N GLY A 166 -12.42 -20.17 -26.38
CA GLY A 166 -11.03 -19.87 -26.07
C GLY A 166 -10.46 -18.74 -26.92
N GLU A 167 -10.77 -18.68 -28.22
CA GLU A 167 -10.29 -17.61 -29.11
C GLU A 167 -10.99 -16.27 -28.84
N VAL A 168 -12.27 -16.28 -28.47
CA VAL A 168 -12.95 -15.05 -28.03
C VAL A 168 -12.25 -14.45 -26.82
N VAL A 169 -11.99 -15.24 -25.77
CA VAL A 169 -11.21 -14.78 -24.59
C VAL A 169 -9.84 -14.25 -25.02
N PHE A 170 -9.12 -14.98 -25.89
CA PHE A 170 -7.82 -14.53 -26.40
C PHE A 170 -7.88 -13.13 -27.02
N TYR A 171 -8.85 -12.88 -27.91
CA TYR A 171 -8.94 -11.57 -28.57
C TYR A 171 -9.44 -10.45 -27.65
N VAL A 172 -10.29 -10.75 -26.66
CA VAL A 172 -10.67 -9.77 -25.64
C VAL A 172 -9.43 -9.36 -24.81
N THR A 173 -8.53 -10.30 -24.47
CA THR A 173 -7.29 -9.95 -23.74
C THR A 173 -6.33 -9.04 -24.52
N ALA A 174 -6.45 -8.98 -25.84
CA ALA A 174 -5.66 -8.07 -26.68
C ALA A 174 -6.21 -6.63 -26.67
N GLY A 175 -7.40 -6.41 -26.11
CA GLY A 175 -8.01 -5.10 -25.97
C GLY A 175 -7.24 -4.22 -24.99
N GLN A 176 -7.16 -2.92 -25.29
CA GLN A 176 -6.46 -1.94 -24.44
C GLN A 176 -7.08 -1.81 -23.04
N GLU A 177 -8.40 -2.02 -22.92
CA GLU A 177 -9.07 -2.03 -21.62
C GLU A 177 -8.53 -3.15 -20.71
N PHE A 178 -8.48 -4.38 -21.21
CA PHE A 178 -7.94 -5.51 -20.47
C PHE A 178 -6.44 -5.33 -20.15
N ILE A 179 -5.67 -4.82 -21.11
CA ILE A 179 -4.24 -4.53 -20.92
C ILE A 179 -4.01 -3.50 -19.81
N ARG A 180 -4.84 -2.45 -19.73
CA ARG A 180 -4.76 -1.44 -18.67
C ARG A 180 -5.18 -2.00 -17.30
N ASN A 181 -6.22 -2.83 -17.27
CA ASN A 181 -6.71 -3.42 -16.03
C ASN A 181 -5.77 -4.51 -15.50
N TYR A 182 -4.97 -5.14 -16.37
CA TYR A 182 -4.01 -6.19 -16.02
C TYR A 182 -2.67 -5.99 -16.75
N PRO A 183 -1.88 -4.98 -16.36
CA PRO A 183 -0.64 -4.63 -17.07
C PRO A 183 0.39 -5.77 -17.03
N TYR A 184 0.59 -6.36 -15.84
CA TYR A 184 1.67 -7.30 -15.53
C TYR A 184 3.01 -6.80 -16.07
N ASP A 185 3.31 -5.53 -15.85
CA ASP A 185 4.51 -4.92 -16.41
C ASP A 185 5.71 -5.00 -15.44
N SER A 186 6.88 -4.69 -15.99
CA SER A 186 8.17 -4.74 -15.32
C SER A 186 8.30 -3.80 -14.12
N THR A 187 7.36 -2.88 -13.94
CA THR A 187 7.30 -1.99 -12.78
C THR A 187 6.72 -2.68 -11.53
N GLY A 188 6.20 -3.90 -11.69
CA GLY A 188 5.50 -4.65 -10.65
C GLY A 188 3.98 -4.45 -10.67
N ASN A 189 3.44 -3.72 -11.65
CA ASN A 189 2.02 -3.46 -11.74
C ASN A 189 1.27 -4.68 -12.29
N THR A 190 0.51 -5.36 -11.44
CA THR A 190 -0.36 -6.48 -11.86
C THR A 190 -1.78 -6.04 -12.20
N GLY A 191 -2.13 -4.78 -11.94
CA GLY A 191 -3.51 -4.30 -11.98
C GLY A 191 -4.34 -4.68 -10.75
N SER A 192 -3.73 -5.31 -9.75
CA SER A 192 -4.38 -5.54 -8.45
C SER A 192 -4.73 -4.22 -7.77
N SER A 193 -5.80 -4.29 -6.98
CA SER A 193 -6.10 -3.31 -5.96
C SER A 193 -6.65 -4.04 -4.73
N PHE A 194 -6.57 -3.40 -3.58
CA PHE A 194 -7.23 -3.88 -2.38
C PHE A 194 -7.83 -2.71 -1.60
N LEU A 195 -8.94 -3.00 -0.92
CA LEU A 195 -9.60 -2.07 -0.02
C LEU A 195 -9.20 -2.39 1.42
N PHE A 196 -8.84 -1.40 2.21
CA PHE A 196 -8.74 -1.53 3.66
C PHE A 196 -9.52 -0.40 4.34
N THR A 197 -9.75 -0.55 5.64
CA THR A 197 -10.39 0.48 6.47
C THR A 197 -9.50 0.81 7.64
N ALA A 198 -9.59 2.04 8.16
CA ALA A 198 -8.78 2.50 9.27
C ALA A 198 -9.57 3.45 10.20
N GLY A 199 -9.20 3.44 11.47
CA GLY A 199 -9.73 4.33 12.50
C GLY A 199 -9.32 3.89 13.90
N GLY A 200 -9.44 4.78 14.87
CA GLY A 200 -9.17 4.51 16.29
C GLY A 200 -10.27 5.08 17.18
N ASP A 201 -10.04 5.02 18.48
CA ASP A 201 -10.98 5.50 19.51
C ASP A 201 -12.32 4.73 19.44
N ILE A 202 -12.21 3.40 19.48
CA ILE A 202 -13.27 2.48 19.02
C ILE A 202 -14.35 2.31 20.09
N GLY A 203 -13.97 1.85 21.29
CA GLY A 203 -14.89 1.54 22.38
C GLY A 203 -15.91 0.45 22.03
N ALA A 204 -17.03 0.41 22.75
CA ALA A 204 -18.11 -0.55 22.51
C ALA A 204 -19.51 0.07 22.73
N LEU A 205 -19.71 1.28 22.21
CA LEU A 205 -20.98 2.01 22.31
C LEU A 205 -21.91 1.69 21.13
N PRO A 206 -23.22 2.04 21.20
CA PRO A 206 -24.14 1.84 20.09
C PRO A 206 -23.69 2.49 18.77
N GLU A 207 -23.09 3.70 18.83
CA GLU A 207 -22.53 4.34 17.63
C GLU A 207 -21.34 3.54 17.06
N THR A 208 -20.49 2.95 17.92
CA THR A 208 -19.42 2.02 17.51
C THR A 208 -19.98 0.83 16.73
N THR A 209 -21.08 0.25 17.22
CA THR A 209 -21.76 -0.86 16.53
C THR A 209 -22.21 -0.47 15.13
N ASP A 210 -22.72 0.75 14.95
CA ASP A 210 -23.13 1.25 13.64
C ASP A 210 -21.94 1.44 12.69
N VAL A 211 -20.79 1.92 13.21
CA VAL A 211 -19.53 2.01 12.49
C VAL A 211 -19.03 0.63 12.05
N LEU A 212 -18.92 -0.33 12.97
CA LEU A 212 -18.45 -1.69 12.66
C LEU A 212 -19.35 -2.38 11.62
N LYS A 213 -20.68 -2.22 11.73
CA LYS A 213 -21.62 -2.76 10.72
C LYS A 213 -21.48 -2.10 9.36
N ALA A 214 -21.22 -0.80 9.30
CA ALA A 214 -20.99 -0.12 8.04
C ALA A 214 -19.67 -0.56 7.39
N MET A 215 -18.61 -0.71 8.20
CA MET A 215 -17.32 -1.23 7.77
C MET A 215 -17.43 -2.68 7.25
N ALA A 216 -18.17 -3.55 7.94
CA ALA A 216 -18.39 -4.92 7.47
C ALA A 216 -19.08 -4.98 6.10
N LYS A 217 -19.98 -4.04 5.80
CA LYS A 217 -20.68 -3.98 4.50
C LYS A 217 -19.78 -3.61 3.33
N VAL A 218 -18.72 -2.82 3.56
CA VAL A 218 -17.78 -2.48 2.49
C VAL A 218 -16.76 -3.60 2.24
N ASN A 219 -16.79 -4.66 3.05
CA ASN A 219 -16.01 -5.90 2.90
C ASN A 219 -14.51 -5.62 2.63
N PRO A 220 -13.83 -4.86 3.50
CA PRO A 220 -12.43 -4.56 3.33
C PRO A 220 -11.58 -5.83 3.53
N ARG A 221 -10.40 -5.83 2.93
CA ARG A 221 -9.41 -6.90 3.10
C ARG A 221 -8.94 -7.02 4.54
N PHE A 222 -8.84 -5.90 5.25
CA PHE A 222 -8.58 -5.83 6.68
C PHE A 222 -9.04 -4.48 7.24
N PHE A 223 -9.16 -4.43 8.56
CA PHE A 223 -9.34 -3.22 9.35
C PHE A 223 -8.05 -2.92 10.12
N LEU A 224 -7.55 -1.69 10.00
CA LEU A 224 -6.40 -1.16 10.71
C LEU A 224 -6.87 -0.29 11.89
N ALA A 225 -6.83 -0.85 13.09
CA ALA A 225 -7.20 -0.17 14.31
C ALA A 225 -6.03 0.66 14.86
N LEU A 226 -6.24 1.97 14.94
CA LEU A 226 -5.22 2.98 15.26
C LEU A 226 -5.15 3.27 16.76
N GLY A 227 -5.24 2.24 17.61
CA GLY A 227 -5.22 2.37 19.07
C GLY A 227 -6.52 2.87 19.69
N ASP A 228 -6.54 2.86 21.02
CA ASP A 228 -7.70 3.12 21.86
C ASP A 228 -8.86 2.18 21.53
N LEU A 229 -8.70 0.95 22.01
CA LEU A 229 -9.50 -0.20 21.63
C LEU A 229 -10.79 -0.28 22.46
N GLY A 230 -10.72 -0.90 23.64
CA GLY A 230 -11.91 -1.28 24.39
C GLY A 230 -12.42 -0.25 25.38
N TYR A 231 -11.54 0.63 25.87
CA TYR A 231 -11.81 1.49 27.01
C TYR A 231 -12.43 0.70 28.19
N SER A 232 -13.13 1.40 29.08
CA SER A 232 -14.02 0.79 30.07
C SER A 232 -15.39 0.34 29.54
N ASP A 233 -15.64 0.37 28.21
CA ASP A 233 -16.95 0.07 27.62
C ASP A 233 -17.30 -1.43 27.61
N SER A 234 -16.31 -2.29 27.85
CA SER A 234 -16.48 -3.74 27.90
C SER A 234 -15.98 -4.31 29.23
N PRO A 235 -16.56 -5.43 29.71
CA PRO A 235 -16.18 -6.00 31.01
C PRO A 235 -14.78 -6.65 31.01
N SER A 236 -14.18 -6.87 29.85
CA SER A 236 -12.78 -7.28 29.65
C SER A 236 -12.36 -7.12 28.20
N GLU A 237 -11.05 -7.12 27.93
CA GLU A 237 -10.44 -7.10 26.60
C GLU A 237 -10.92 -8.28 25.77
N ALA A 238 -11.01 -9.47 26.36
CA ALA A 238 -11.54 -10.65 25.68
C ALA A 238 -13.03 -10.52 25.33
N ALA A 239 -13.83 -9.80 26.14
CA ALA A 239 -15.21 -9.50 25.80
C ALA A 239 -15.31 -8.49 24.66
N TRP A 240 -14.44 -7.49 24.66
CA TRP A 240 -14.34 -6.51 23.58
C TRP A 240 -13.91 -7.14 22.25
N CYS A 241 -12.90 -8.01 22.25
CA CYS A 241 -12.49 -8.79 21.07
C CYS A 241 -13.69 -9.52 20.44
N ARG A 242 -14.45 -10.28 21.26
CA ARG A 242 -15.65 -10.98 20.78
C ARG A 242 -16.73 -10.02 20.27
N TYR A 243 -16.88 -8.86 20.89
CA TYR A 243 -17.80 -7.83 20.44
C TYR A 243 -17.42 -7.35 19.03
N VAL A 244 -16.16 -6.98 18.78
CA VAL A 244 -15.70 -6.53 17.47
C VAL A 244 -15.80 -7.64 16.43
N GLU A 245 -15.32 -8.85 16.73
CA GLU A 245 -15.42 -10.03 15.85
C GLU A 245 -16.87 -10.34 15.48
N SER A 246 -17.82 -10.20 16.40
CA SER A 246 -19.24 -10.46 16.13
C SER A 246 -19.86 -9.49 15.11
N HIS A 247 -19.24 -8.33 14.89
CA HIS A 247 -19.70 -7.32 13.94
C HIS A 247 -18.89 -7.31 12.64
N LEU A 248 -17.58 -7.55 12.70
CA LEU A 248 -16.70 -7.60 11.53
C LEU A 248 -16.68 -8.98 10.84
N GLY A 249 -17.11 -10.04 11.52
CA GLY A 249 -17.10 -11.39 10.97
C GLY A 249 -15.68 -11.89 10.73
N SER A 250 -15.36 -12.26 9.48
CA SER A 250 -14.05 -12.81 9.11
C SER A 250 -13.04 -11.77 8.62
N ILE A 251 -13.37 -10.48 8.70
CA ILE A 251 -12.45 -9.40 8.30
C ILE A 251 -11.28 -9.38 9.29
N PRO A 252 -10.03 -9.59 8.83
CA PRO A 252 -8.85 -9.48 9.67
C PRO A 252 -8.74 -8.07 10.29
N MET A 253 -8.36 -8.02 11.56
CA MET A 253 -8.08 -6.78 12.27
C MET A 253 -6.59 -6.73 12.62
N GLN A 254 -5.95 -5.60 12.34
CA GLN A 254 -4.57 -5.30 12.70
C GLN A 254 -4.57 -4.15 13.69
N ILE A 255 -3.85 -4.27 14.80
CA ILE A 255 -3.93 -3.33 15.93
C ILE A 255 -2.58 -2.71 16.25
N VAL A 256 -2.59 -1.45 16.65
CA VAL A 256 -1.47 -0.78 17.32
C VAL A 256 -1.95 -0.22 18.66
N VAL A 257 -1.06 -0.15 19.65
CA VAL A 257 -1.34 0.41 20.98
C VAL A 257 -1.72 1.90 20.91
N GLY A 258 -2.72 2.29 21.70
CA GLY A 258 -3.00 3.67 22.09
C GLY A 258 -2.71 3.90 23.57
N ASN A 259 -2.88 5.13 24.06
CA ASN A 259 -2.56 5.43 25.47
C ASN A 259 -3.52 4.76 26.45
N HIS A 260 -4.69 4.30 26.02
CA HIS A 260 -5.61 3.54 26.88
C HIS A 260 -5.21 2.05 27.04
N GLU A 261 -4.23 1.58 26.27
CA GLU A 261 -3.72 0.20 26.31
C GLU A 261 -2.23 0.10 26.66
N ASP A 262 -1.61 1.20 27.08
CA ASP A 262 -0.21 1.24 27.45
C ASP A 262 0.02 0.74 28.90
N ASP A 263 1.25 0.88 29.40
CA ASP A 263 1.64 0.37 30.72
C ASP A 263 0.98 1.09 31.92
N ASP A 264 0.23 2.18 31.71
CA ASP A 264 -0.58 2.79 32.75
C ASP A 264 -1.76 1.88 33.18
N ARG A 265 -2.15 0.96 32.29
CA ARG A 265 -3.21 -0.05 32.46
C ARG A 265 -4.54 0.54 32.92
N GLN A 266 -4.83 1.79 32.56
CA GLN A 266 -6.05 2.46 32.99
C GLN A 266 -7.30 1.81 32.39
N ASP A 267 -7.25 1.48 31.10
CA ASP A 267 -8.41 1.08 30.30
C ASP A 267 -8.19 -0.21 29.50
N GLY A 268 -7.08 -0.88 29.76
CA GLY A 268 -6.72 -2.16 29.15
C GLY A 268 -5.21 -2.29 29.06
N TYR A 269 -4.77 -3.40 28.47
CA TYR A 269 -3.35 -3.58 28.15
C TYR A 269 -3.21 -4.27 26.80
N ILE A 270 -2.37 -3.73 25.92
CA ILE A 270 -2.20 -4.24 24.54
C ILE A 270 -1.90 -5.74 24.53
N GLY A 271 -1.09 -6.23 25.48
CA GLY A 271 -0.77 -7.65 25.61
C GLY A 271 -1.96 -8.57 25.86
N GLU A 272 -3.06 -8.09 26.45
CA GLU A 272 -4.29 -8.87 26.61
C GLU A 272 -5.10 -8.93 25.32
N TYR A 273 -5.19 -7.83 24.57
CA TYR A 273 -5.85 -7.80 23.25
C TYR A 273 -5.16 -8.72 22.25
N LEU A 274 -3.81 -8.77 22.25
CA LEU A 274 -3.03 -9.63 21.35
C LEU A 274 -3.31 -11.14 21.53
N LYS A 275 -3.88 -11.56 22.67
CA LYS A 275 -4.28 -12.96 22.90
C LYS A 275 -5.53 -13.35 22.12
N CYS A 276 -6.40 -12.38 21.80
CA CYS A 276 -7.65 -12.60 21.05
C CYS A 276 -7.65 -11.99 19.65
N LEU A 277 -6.74 -11.06 19.34
CA LEU A 277 -6.56 -10.47 18.02
C LEU A 277 -5.13 -10.72 17.54
N PRO A 278 -4.82 -11.94 17.07
CA PRO A 278 -3.48 -12.28 16.62
C PRO A 278 -3.14 -11.57 15.30
N ASP A 279 -1.86 -11.63 14.93
CA ASP A 279 -1.41 -11.18 13.61
C ASP A 279 -2.02 -12.04 12.49
N HIS A 280 -2.63 -11.38 11.51
CA HIS A 280 -3.25 -12.01 10.34
C HIS A 280 -2.55 -11.65 9.03
N MET A 281 -1.56 -10.75 9.07
CA MET A 281 -0.89 -10.21 7.89
C MET A 281 0.58 -10.65 7.77
N ASN A 282 1.02 -11.57 8.65
CA ASN A 282 2.38 -12.10 8.68
C ASN A 282 3.40 -10.96 8.81
N SER A 283 3.17 -10.17 9.84
CA SER A 283 3.91 -8.98 10.19
C SER A 283 5.34 -9.30 10.63
N THR A 284 6.24 -8.36 10.38
CA THR A 284 7.61 -8.36 10.88
C THR A 284 7.76 -7.32 11.98
N GLY A 285 8.34 -7.69 13.12
CA GLY A 285 8.51 -6.82 14.28
C GLY A 285 7.70 -7.29 15.49
N LEU A 286 7.44 -6.38 16.43
CA LEU A 286 6.62 -6.62 17.60
C LEU A 286 5.17 -6.21 17.31
N TYR A 287 4.36 -7.18 16.89
CA TYR A 287 2.95 -6.96 16.56
C TYR A 287 2.18 -6.32 17.72
N GLY A 288 1.34 -5.33 17.42
CA GLY A 288 0.65 -4.49 18.41
C GLY A 288 1.41 -3.23 18.82
N VAL A 289 2.71 -3.13 18.53
CA VAL A 289 3.57 -2.07 19.08
C VAL A 289 4.46 -1.42 18.02
N GLU A 290 5.35 -2.19 17.39
CA GLU A 290 6.31 -1.70 16.40
C GLU A 290 6.54 -2.79 15.35
N TYR A 291 5.79 -2.71 14.25
CA TYR A 291 5.78 -3.76 13.23
C TYR A 291 5.42 -3.23 11.84
N TYR A 292 5.69 -4.04 10.81
CA TYR A 292 5.23 -3.75 9.46
C TYR A 292 4.77 -5.01 8.73
N PHE A 293 3.93 -4.82 7.71
CA PHE A 293 3.50 -5.88 6.80
C PHE A 293 3.25 -5.34 5.40
N ASP A 294 3.35 -6.21 4.40
CA ASP A 294 3.18 -5.87 3.00
C ASP A 294 1.89 -6.49 2.45
N VAL A 295 1.18 -5.75 1.61
CA VAL A 295 -0.06 -6.23 0.97
C VAL A 295 0.11 -6.23 -0.53
N ASP A 296 0.04 -7.43 -1.12
CA ASP A 296 0.09 -7.70 -2.56
C ASP A 296 1.27 -7.06 -3.31
N GLY A 297 2.37 -6.73 -2.60
CA GLY A 297 3.51 -5.98 -3.16
C GLY A 297 3.19 -4.53 -3.55
N LEU A 298 2.00 -4.03 -3.18
CA LEU A 298 1.50 -2.70 -3.50
C LEU A 298 1.78 -1.70 -2.38
N ALA A 299 1.62 -2.10 -1.12
CA ALA A 299 1.78 -1.21 0.01
C ALA A 299 2.50 -1.88 1.17
N ARG A 300 3.38 -1.12 1.83
CA ARG A 300 3.90 -1.41 3.16
C ARG A 300 3.14 -0.58 4.18
N PHE A 301 2.63 -1.27 5.20
CA PHE A 301 2.06 -0.65 6.40
C PHE A 301 3.08 -0.74 7.52
N ILE A 302 3.43 0.37 8.14
CA ILE A 302 4.34 0.43 9.30
C ILE A 302 3.56 1.02 10.47
N MET A 303 3.45 0.25 11.54
CA MET A 303 2.69 0.60 12.73
C MET A 303 3.65 0.88 13.88
N ILE A 304 3.50 2.05 14.51
CA ILE A 304 4.39 2.50 15.59
C ILE A 304 3.63 2.97 16.83
N ALA A 305 4.19 2.68 17.99
CA ALA A 305 3.64 2.99 19.31
C ALA A 305 4.07 4.37 19.85
N SER A 306 4.26 5.34 18.96
CA SER A 306 4.90 6.63 19.30
C SER A 306 4.32 7.27 20.57
N ASP A 307 5.20 7.63 21.52
CA ASP A 307 4.87 8.19 22.86
C ASP A 307 4.04 7.23 23.75
N ASN A 308 4.19 5.90 23.61
CA ASN A 308 3.59 4.92 24.54
C ASN A 308 4.68 4.06 25.21
N GLU A 309 4.37 3.55 26.41
CA GLU A 309 5.22 2.60 27.14
C GLU A 309 4.60 1.20 27.11
N VAL A 310 5.37 0.18 26.72
CA VAL A 310 4.92 -1.22 26.69
C VAL A 310 5.98 -2.15 27.27
N GLU A 311 5.62 -2.94 28.27
CA GLU A 311 6.55 -3.82 29.03
C GLU A 311 7.80 -3.08 29.57
N GLY A 312 7.63 -1.84 30.03
CA GLY A 312 8.68 -0.98 30.56
C GLY A 312 9.61 -0.38 29.50
N VAL A 313 9.24 -0.48 28.22
CA VAL A 313 9.98 0.10 27.10
C VAL A 313 9.22 1.31 26.57
N SER A 314 9.85 2.48 26.62
CA SER A 314 9.32 3.68 25.98
C SER A 314 9.54 3.63 24.47
N TYR A 315 8.48 3.88 23.70
CA TYR A 315 8.50 3.95 22.24
C TYR A 315 8.57 5.40 21.77
N ASP A 316 9.69 6.03 22.11
CA ASP A 316 10.03 7.37 21.67
C ASP A 316 10.84 7.29 20.37
N TYR A 317 10.40 8.01 19.34
CA TYR A 317 11.02 8.05 18.02
C TYR A 317 11.89 9.29 17.88
N ASP A 318 12.66 9.61 18.91
CA ASP A 318 13.61 10.73 18.91
C ASP A 318 14.75 10.48 17.92
N LYS A 319 15.26 11.53 17.28
CA LYS A 319 16.30 11.44 16.28
C LYS A 319 17.57 10.79 16.83
N GLY A 320 17.95 9.67 16.23
CA GLY A 320 19.12 8.88 16.62
C GLY A 320 18.84 7.79 17.65
N SER A 321 17.60 7.66 18.14
CA SER A 321 17.16 6.50 18.92
C SER A 321 17.13 5.21 18.10
N GLU A 322 17.07 4.07 18.78
CA GLU A 322 16.92 2.77 18.11
C GLU A 322 15.59 2.66 17.35
N ARG A 323 14.51 3.24 17.88
CA ARG A 323 13.16 3.23 17.30
C ARG A 323 13.07 4.11 16.06
N TYR A 324 13.65 5.31 16.11
CA TYR A 324 13.79 6.18 14.94
C TYR A 324 14.54 5.46 13.81
N ARG A 325 15.68 4.82 14.14
CA ARG A 325 16.47 4.10 13.14
C ARG A 325 15.74 2.87 12.60
N TRP A 326 14.98 2.17 13.43
CA TRP A 326 14.14 1.06 13.00
C TRP A 326 13.09 1.52 11.98
N LEU A 327 12.37 2.61 12.27
CA LEU A 327 11.36 3.18 11.37
C LEU A 327 11.99 3.64 10.06
N GLU A 328 13.12 4.34 10.11
CA GLU A 328 13.89 4.72 8.93
C GLU A 328 14.21 3.50 8.05
N LEU A 329 14.72 2.42 8.64
CA LEU A 329 15.08 1.20 7.91
C LEU A 329 13.86 0.48 7.33
N ALA A 330 12.73 0.45 8.05
CA ALA A 330 11.50 -0.18 7.57
C ALA A 330 10.94 0.56 6.34
N ILE A 331 11.05 1.89 6.31
CA ILE A 331 10.68 2.72 5.15
C ILE A 331 11.67 2.51 4.00
N ASP A 332 12.98 2.60 4.28
CA ASP A 332 14.02 2.47 3.25
C ASP A 332 14.00 1.08 2.60
N ASP A 333 13.78 0.02 3.37
CA ASP A 333 13.61 -1.35 2.85
C ASP A 333 12.39 -1.48 1.93
N ALA A 334 11.28 -0.79 2.21
CA ALA A 334 10.14 -0.79 1.30
C ALA A 334 10.48 -0.14 -0.03
N ARG A 335 11.27 0.95 0.00
CA ARG A 335 11.73 1.64 -1.20
C ARG A 335 12.76 0.82 -1.97
N GLU A 336 13.68 0.13 -1.29
CA GLU A 336 14.61 -0.81 -1.92
C GLU A 336 13.87 -1.98 -2.58
N GLN A 337 12.83 -2.49 -1.93
CA GLN A 337 11.90 -3.47 -2.49
C GLN A 337 10.92 -2.87 -3.51
N GLN A 338 11.06 -1.59 -3.85
CA GLN A 338 10.22 -0.87 -4.81
C GLN A 338 8.71 -1.01 -4.54
N ILE A 339 8.30 -1.11 -3.28
CA ILE A 339 6.89 -1.13 -2.90
C ILE A 339 6.29 0.25 -3.21
N PRO A 340 5.23 0.34 -4.04
CA PRO A 340 4.69 1.63 -4.50
C PRO A 340 4.27 2.57 -3.36
N TRP A 341 3.61 2.04 -2.34
CA TRP A 341 3.03 2.83 -1.25
C TRP A 341 3.66 2.48 0.09
N VAL A 342 4.03 3.51 0.86
CA VAL A 342 4.42 3.38 2.26
C VAL A 342 3.43 4.18 3.09
N ILE A 343 2.71 3.47 3.96
CA ILE A 343 1.67 4.00 4.83
C ILE A 343 2.13 3.79 6.27
N VAL A 344 2.13 4.85 7.07
CA VAL A 344 2.50 4.76 8.50
C VAL A 344 1.29 5.03 9.36
N GLY A 345 1.05 4.18 10.36
CA GLY A 345 -0.06 4.33 11.30
C GLY A 345 0.42 4.41 12.73
N MET A 346 -0.17 5.30 13.51
CA MET A 346 0.04 5.41 14.96
C MET A 346 -1.20 6.00 15.63
N HIS A 347 -1.27 5.90 16.96
CA HIS A 347 -2.43 6.40 17.68
C HIS A 347 -2.41 7.93 17.82
N LYS A 348 -1.38 8.47 18.46
CA LYS A 348 -1.30 9.88 18.87
C LYS A 348 -0.99 10.81 17.71
N VAL A 349 -1.52 12.04 17.80
CA VAL A 349 -1.28 13.13 16.84
C VAL A 349 -0.08 13.99 17.26
N CYS A 350 0.49 14.71 16.29
CA CYS A 350 1.35 15.87 16.56
C CYS A 350 0.67 17.19 16.16
N ILE A 351 0.47 17.37 14.86
CA ILE A 351 -0.26 18.50 14.28
C ILE A 351 -1.75 18.16 14.25
N SER A 352 -2.60 18.98 14.88
CA SER A 352 -4.05 18.74 15.02
C SER A 352 -4.83 20.05 15.15
N THR A 353 -6.07 20.04 14.67
CA THR A 353 -7.06 21.12 14.91
C THR A 353 -8.01 20.82 16.06
N GLY A 354 -7.82 19.71 16.76
CA GLY A 354 -8.70 19.27 17.84
C GLY A 354 -8.14 19.53 19.24
N ASP A 355 -8.60 18.75 20.21
CA ASP A 355 -8.27 18.95 21.63
C ASP A 355 -6.88 18.42 22.01
N LYS A 356 -6.29 17.59 21.15
CA LYS A 356 -5.01 16.95 21.42
C LYS A 356 -3.85 17.83 20.96
N ARG A 357 -2.70 17.65 21.61
CA ARG A 357 -1.46 18.39 21.37
C ARG A 357 -0.35 17.42 21.00
N CYS A 358 0.75 17.96 20.47
CA CYS A 358 1.87 17.11 20.07
C CYS A 358 2.54 16.45 21.26
N ALA A 359 2.27 15.15 21.43
CA ALA A 359 2.90 14.30 22.42
C ALA A 359 4.06 13.48 21.82
N ILE A 360 3.95 13.11 20.53
CA ILE A 360 4.92 12.26 19.82
C ILE A 360 6.25 12.93 19.45
N GLY A 361 6.39 14.23 19.70
CA GLY A 361 7.56 15.02 19.29
C GLY A 361 7.62 15.33 17.79
N SER A 362 8.50 16.25 17.40
CA SER A 362 8.68 16.66 15.99
C SER A 362 9.55 15.69 15.19
N ASP A 363 10.50 15.02 15.83
CA ASP A 363 11.52 14.21 15.15
C ASP A 363 10.91 13.09 14.29
N VAL A 364 9.85 12.43 14.78
CA VAL A 364 9.17 11.39 14.01
C VAL A 364 8.43 11.96 12.80
N ILE A 365 7.78 13.12 12.94
CA ILE A 365 7.08 13.76 11.83
C ILE A 365 8.09 14.23 10.78
N ASP A 366 9.19 14.85 11.21
CA ASP A 366 10.28 15.28 10.33
C ASP A 366 10.85 14.10 9.55
N LEU A 367 11.06 12.95 10.21
CA LEU A 367 11.49 11.72 9.54
C LEU A 367 10.50 11.27 8.45
N LEU A 368 9.20 11.24 8.76
CA LEU A 368 8.18 10.78 7.82
C LEU A 368 8.07 11.70 6.59
N ILE A 369 8.21 13.01 6.80
CA ILE A 369 8.26 14.02 5.73
C ILE A 369 9.53 13.85 4.90
N ASP A 370 10.71 13.78 5.53
CA ASP A 370 12.00 13.62 4.86
C ASP A 370 12.06 12.34 4.02
N LYS A 371 11.44 11.25 4.52
CA LYS A 371 11.33 9.97 3.83
C LYS A 371 10.19 9.89 2.81
N LYS A 372 9.42 10.97 2.65
CA LYS A 372 8.28 11.06 1.72
C LYS A 372 7.31 9.88 1.92
N VAL A 373 6.88 9.68 3.16
CA VAL A 373 5.80 8.73 3.45
C VAL A 373 4.52 9.21 2.76
N ASP A 374 3.82 8.26 2.12
CA ASP A 374 2.75 8.59 1.19
C ASP A 374 1.46 8.98 1.92
N LEU A 375 1.16 8.29 3.01
CA LEU A 375 0.01 8.56 3.87
C LEU A 375 0.36 8.22 5.32
N VAL A 376 0.04 9.14 6.22
CA VAL A 376 0.11 8.90 7.67
C VAL A 376 -1.30 8.84 8.25
N LEU A 377 -1.57 7.86 9.10
CA LEU A 377 -2.88 7.61 9.72
C LEU A 377 -2.77 7.75 11.23
N HIS A 378 -3.55 8.67 11.80
CA HIS A 378 -3.65 8.95 13.23
C HIS A 378 -5.08 8.70 13.77
N ALA A 379 -5.20 8.67 15.09
CA ALA A 379 -6.46 8.69 15.84
C ALA A 379 -6.31 9.66 17.04
N HIS A 380 -6.76 9.29 18.23
CA HIS A 380 -6.58 10.00 19.52
C HIS A 380 -7.39 11.29 19.66
N ASP A 381 -7.40 12.13 18.63
CA ASP A 381 -8.31 13.25 18.52
C ASP A 381 -9.64 12.71 17.96
N HIS A 382 -10.71 12.75 18.77
CA HIS A 382 -12.03 12.19 18.45
C HIS A 382 -12.79 13.04 17.43
N ASN A 383 -12.16 13.28 16.29
CA ASN A 383 -12.64 14.01 15.12
C ASN A 383 -12.02 13.40 13.84
N TYR A 384 -12.39 13.95 12.70
CA TYR A 384 -11.79 13.62 11.41
C TYR A 384 -11.04 14.82 10.88
N GLN A 385 -9.84 14.61 10.36
CA GLN A 385 -9.04 15.69 9.77
C GLN A 385 -8.25 15.15 8.58
N ARG A 386 -8.18 15.92 7.49
CA ARG A 386 -7.29 15.68 6.35
C ARG A 386 -6.36 16.86 6.18
N SER A 387 -5.07 16.60 6.17
CA SER A 387 -4.07 17.64 5.93
C SER A 387 -4.04 18.09 4.46
N LYS A 388 -3.50 19.28 4.24
CA LYS A 388 -2.88 19.66 2.96
C LYS A 388 -1.65 18.77 2.70
N GLN A 389 -1.10 18.77 1.50
CA GLN A 389 0.17 18.09 1.23
C GLN A 389 1.34 18.97 1.67
N VAL A 390 2.24 18.43 2.49
CA VAL A 390 3.30 19.21 3.14
C VAL A 390 4.70 18.72 2.81
N SER A 391 5.66 19.65 2.76
CA SER A 391 7.11 19.37 2.71
C SER A 391 7.82 19.64 4.03
N CYS A 392 7.13 20.20 5.02
CA CYS A 392 7.58 20.43 6.39
C CYS A 392 6.36 20.74 7.27
N VAL A 393 6.52 20.73 8.59
CA VAL A 393 5.54 21.28 9.54
C VAL A 393 6.28 21.91 10.71
N GLU A 394 5.60 22.76 11.48
CA GLU A 394 6.11 23.27 12.74
C GLU A 394 5.00 23.26 13.78
N VAL A 395 5.30 22.69 14.95
CA VAL A 395 4.32 22.54 16.04
C VAL A 395 3.93 23.91 16.60
N ASN A 396 2.64 24.12 16.80
CA ASN A 396 2.00 25.38 17.20
C ASN A 396 2.22 26.54 16.22
N LEU A 397 2.55 26.28 14.95
CA LEU A 397 2.84 27.34 14.00
C LEU A 397 2.66 26.95 12.53
N TYR A 398 1.71 27.61 11.86
CA TYR A 398 1.55 27.49 10.42
C TYR A 398 2.69 28.15 9.62
N ARG A 399 3.21 27.41 8.64
CA ARG A 399 4.24 27.81 7.68
C ARG A 399 3.69 27.65 6.26
N PRO A 400 3.23 28.73 5.60
CA PRO A 400 2.67 28.62 4.25
C PRO A 400 3.66 28.06 3.23
N GLU A 401 4.96 28.29 3.41
CA GLU A 401 6.03 27.72 2.58
C GLU A 401 6.16 26.20 2.66
N CYS A 402 5.55 25.57 3.67
CA CYS A 402 5.52 24.12 3.81
C CYS A 402 4.39 23.46 3.00
N ILE A 403 3.43 24.23 2.49
CA ILE A 403 2.31 23.69 1.72
C ILE A 403 2.74 23.48 0.27
N VAL A 404 2.71 22.23 -0.17
CA VAL A 404 3.03 21.83 -1.55
C VAL A 404 1.76 21.80 -2.40
N ASP A 405 0.66 21.35 -1.82
CA ASP A 405 -0.66 21.28 -2.44
C ASP A 405 -1.73 21.55 -1.37
N ASP A 406 -2.70 22.42 -1.68
CA ASP A 406 -3.75 22.81 -0.73
C ASP A 406 -4.91 21.79 -0.65
N GLY A 407 -4.94 20.80 -1.54
CA GLY A 407 -5.94 19.73 -1.55
C GLY A 407 -7.36 20.18 -1.88
N SER A 408 -7.53 21.39 -2.42
CA SER A 408 -8.84 21.97 -2.75
C SER A 408 -9.54 21.28 -3.92
N ASP A 409 -8.80 20.59 -4.78
CA ASP A 409 -9.31 19.78 -5.88
C ASP A 409 -9.49 18.30 -5.52
N ASN A 410 -9.26 17.95 -4.24
CA ASN A 410 -9.29 16.59 -3.72
C ASN A 410 -8.30 15.62 -4.39
N ALA A 411 -7.18 16.15 -4.89
CA ALA A 411 -6.10 15.35 -5.45
C ALA A 411 -4.75 15.78 -4.87
N TYR A 412 -3.87 14.80 -4.68
CA TYR A 412 -2.47 15.01 -4.33
C TYR A 412 -1.59 14.18 -5.25
N THR A 413 -0.34 14.59 -5.38
CA THR A 413 0.66 13.89 -6.21
C THR A 413 1.65 13.17 -5.32
N LYS A 414 1.88 11.88 -5.56
CA LYS A 414 2.89 11.08 -4.85
C LYS A 414 4.26 11.76 -4.94
N ASP A 415 5.08 11.60 -3.89
CA ASP A 415 6.46 12.09 -3.78
C ASP A 415 6.63 13.63 -3.72
N ASN A 416 5.55 14.41 -3.81
CA ASN A 416 5.58 15.87 -3.63
C ASN A 416 5.60 16.30 -2.16
N GLY A 417 5.14 15.45 -1.26
CA GLY A 417 5.07 15.71 0.18
C GLY A 417 4.19 14.70 0.90
N MET A 418 4.17 14.77 2.22
CA MET A 418 3.37 13.90 3.07
C MET A 418 1.93 14.41 3.17
N VAL A 419 0.97 13.49 3.24
CA VAL A 419 -0.43 13.75 3.62
C VAL A 419 -0.75 12.94 4.86
N TRP A 420 -1.46 13.50 5.83
CA TRP A 420 -1.95 12.75 6.98
C TRP A 420 -3.45 12.89 7.19
N VAL A 421 -4.03 11.85 7.79
CA VAL A 421 -5.44 11.76 8.15
C VAL A 421 -5.56 11.39 9.62
N VAL A 422 -6.34 12.17 10.37
CA VAL A 422 -6.82 11.79 11.71
C VAL A 422 -8.18 11.15 11.54
N SER A 423 -8.34 9.92 12.04
CA SER A 423 -9.55 9.10 11.89
C SER A 423 -10.04 8.56 13.24
N GLY A 424 -10.23 9.44 14.22
CA GLY A 424 -10.62 9.09 15.60
C GLY A 424 -12.13 9.09 15.89
N LEU A 425 -12.96 9.00 14.85
CA LEU A 425 -14.43 9.08 14.99
C LEU A 425 -15.12 7.71 15.08
N MET A 426 -14.45 6.64 15.48
CA MET A 426 -15.08 5.32 15.48
C MET A 426 -16.15 5.16 16.56
N GLY A 427 -15.94 5.65 17.79
CA GLY A 427 -17.02 5.49 18.76
C GLY A 427 -16.87 6.08 20.16
N HIS A 428 -15.75 5.89 20.86
CA HIS A 428 -15.69 6.20 22.28
C HIS A 428 -15.75 7.72 22.58
N GLY A 429 -16.13 8.05 23.82
CA GLY A 429 -16.06 9.41 24.37
C GLY A 429 -16.91 10.45 23.66
N SER A 430 -16.67 11.73 23.97
CA SER A 430 -17.24 12.85 23.20
C SER A 430 -16.55 12.98 21.84
N LYS A 431 -17.26 13.50 20.84
CA LYS A 431 -16.64 14.00 19.61
C LYS A 431 -15.96 15.33 19.92
N TYR A 432 -14.65 15.43 19.76
CA TYR A 432 -13.91 16.65 20.07
C TYR A 432 -14.22 17.75 19.05
N PRO A 433 -14.31 19.03 19.48
CA PRO A 433 -14.51 20.15 18.57
C PRO A 433 -13.29 20.34 17.66
N ILE A 434 -13.49 21.07 16.58
CA ILE A 434 -12.43 21.68 15.77
C ILE A 434 -12.24 23.13 16.24
N HIS A 435 -11.00 23.51 16.50
CA HIS A 435 -10.60 24.87 16.89
C HIS A 435 -10.04 25.60 15.66
N ASP A 436 -10.82 26.54 15.13
CA ASP A 436 -10.43 27.34 13.95
C ASP A 436 -9.48 28.50 14.29
N ASP A 437 -9.27 28.76 15.58
CA ASP A 437 -8.25 29.67 16.11
C ASP A 437 -6.92 28.98 16.44
N ASP A 438 -6.83 27.66 16.25
CA ASP A 438 -5.59 26.92 16.44
C ASP A 438 -4.52 27.37 15.41
N PRO A 439 -3.29 27.71 15.84
CA PRO A 439 -2.21 28.09 14.92
C PRO A 439 -1.88 27.04 13.84
N GLU A 440 -2.29 25.79 14.04
CA GLU A 440 -2.08 24.69 13.11
C GLU A 440 -3.25 24.48 12.13
N PHE A 441 -4.37 25.19 12.30
CA PHE A 441 -5.60 25.01 11.51
C PHE A 441 -5.36 25.07 10.00
N GLU A 442 -4.50 25.98 9.57
CA GLU A 442 -4.19 26.20 8.15
C GLU A 442 -3.33 25.09 7.52
N TYR A 443 -2.87 24.09 8.27
CA TYR A 443 -2.29 22.87 7.69
C TYR A 443 -3.35 21.90 7.15
N PHE A 444 -4.63 22.09 7.46
CA PHE A 444 -5.69 21.16 7.11
C PHE A 444 -6.51 21.62 5.91
N ALA A 445 -6.79 20.68 5.01
CA ALA A 445 -7.68 20.91 3.87
C ALA A 445 -9.15 20.78 4.29
N THR A 446 -9.44 19.89 5.24
CA THR A 446 -10.76 19.76 5.87
C THR A 446 -10.64 19.13 7.26
N ALA A 447 -11.61 19.46 8.12
CA ALA A 447 -11.75 18.90 9.46
C ALA A 447 -13.24 18.83 9.85
N HIS A 448 -13.60 17.81 10.62
CA HIS A 448 -14.96 17.54 11.05
C HIS A 448 -14.98 16.98 12.47
N GLY A 449 -15.60 17.70 13.40
CA GLY A 449 -15.65 17.38 14.82
C GLY A 449 -17.00 17.66 15.46
N GLY A 450 -17.06 17.65 16.79
CA GLY A 450 -18.30 17.76 17.58
C GLY A 450 -19.07 19.07 17.40
N ASN A 451 -18.41 20.14 16.96
CA ASN A 451 -19.01 21.44 16.65
C ASN A 451 -19.32 21.63 15.15
N SER A 452 -18.99 20.65 14.30
CA SER A 452 -19.29 20.71 12.87
C SER A 452 -20.78 20.42 12.59
N PRO A 453 -21.36 20.97 11.51
CA PRO A 453 -22.69 20.59 11.07
C PRO A 453 -22.76 19.08 10.78
N ASP A 454 -23.83 18.43 11.23
CA ASP A 454 -24.03 16.97 11.04
C ASP A 454 -22.90 16.13 11.66
N ALA A 455 -22.38 16.56 12.82
CA ALA A 455 -21.35 15.82 13.56
C ALA A 455 -21.81 14.40 13.91
N GLY A 456 -21.00 13.40 13.53
CA GLY A 456 -21.29 12.01 13.86
C GLY A 456 -20.05 11.12 13.75
N ARG A 457 -20.26 9.81 13.81
CA ARG A 457 -19.18 8.82 13.79
C ARG A 457 -18.90 8.34 12.37
N GLY A 458 -17.72 7.76 12.18
CA GLY A 458 -17.30 7.24 10.88
C GLY A 458 -15.95 6.55 10.93
N PHE A 459 -15.49 6.17 9.76
CA PHE A 459 -14.20 5.49 9.56
C PHE A 459 -13.63 5.88 8.20
N SER A 460 -12.32 5.71 8.05
CA SER A 460 -11.65 5.90 6.77
C SER A 460 -11.65 4.59 5.97
N GLN A 461 -11.98 4.66 4.70
CA GLN A 461 -11.92 3.58 3.72
C GLN A 461 -10.90 3.96 2.66
N ILE A 462 -9.97 3.06 2.34
CA ILE A 462 -8.87 3.35 1.42
C ILE A 462 -8.74 2.23 0.39
N LEU A 463 -8.92 2.57 -0.88
CA LEU A 463 -8.64 1.69 -2.02
C LEU A 463 -7.23 1.99 -2.55
N VAL A 464 -6.37 0.97 -2.57
CA VAL A 464 -4.99 1.08 -3.04
C VAL A 464 -4.84 0.30 -4.35
N SER A 465 -4.49 0.99 -5.43
CA SER A 465 -3.99 0.42 -6.68
C SER A 465 -2.52 0.78 -6.88
N TYR A 466 -1.87 0.28 -7.94
CA TYR A 466 -0.47 0.59 -8.22
C TYR A 466 -0.18 2.10 -8.41
N ASP A 467 -1.11 2.80 -9.05
CA ASP A 467 -0.99 4.19 -9.50
C ASP A 467 -1.77 5.17 -8.63
N LYS A 468 -2.65 4.68 -7.75
CA LYS A 468 -3.56 5.55 -7.01
C LYS A 468 -3.92 4.99 -5.63
N MET A 469 -3.97 5.87 -4.63
CA MET A 469 -4.76 5.67 -3.41
C MET A 469 -6.01 6.55 -3.48
N VAL A 470 -7.18 5.95 -3.25
CA VAL A 470 -8.45 6.66 -3.08
C VAL A 470 -8.83 6.54 -1.62
N VAL A 471 -8.99 7.68 -0.94
CA VAL A 471 -9.29 7.75 0.49
C VAL A 471 -10.64 8.42 0.66
N ASP A 472 -11.55 7.71 1.32
CA ASP A 472 -12.89 8.17 1.67
C ASP A 472 -13.05 8.17 3.19
N PHE A 473 -13.61 9.24 3.76
CA PHE A 473 -14.19 9.17 5.09
C PHE A 473 -15.69 8.89 4.99
N ILE A 474 -16.15 7.81 5.65
CA ILE A 474 -17.53 7.37 5.62
C ILE A 474 -18.20 7.61 6.98
N GLY A 475 -19.01 8.66 7.06
CA GLY A 475 -19.92 8.90 8.17
C GLY A 475 -21.04 7.86 8.27
N THR A 476 -21.35 7.34 9.45
CA THR A 476 -22.37 6.30 9.64
C THR A 476 -23.68 6.84 10.17
N THR A 477 -23.61 7.67 11.21
CA THR A 477 -24.76 8.38 11.79
C THR A 477 -24.98 9.76 11.15
N THR A 478 -24.10 10.12 10.22
CA THR A 478 -23.96 11.45 9.59
C THR A 478 -23.81 11.32 8.07
N LYS A 479 -24.22 12.35 7.35
CA LYS A 479 -24.03 12.50 5.89
C LYS A 479 -22.66 13.08 5.53
N TYR A 480 -21.86 13.51 6.50
CA TYR A 480 -20.52 14.00 6.23
C TYR A 480 -19.68 12.92 5.55
N ARG A 481 -18.98 13.33 4.50
CA ARG A 481 -18.05 12.54 3.71
C ARG A 481 -16.89 13.44 3.33
N ASP A 482 -15.71 12.85 3.28
CA ASP A 482 -14.57 13.44 2.58
C ASP A 482 -14.07 12.41 1.56
N HIS A 483 -13.51 12.88 0.47
CA HIS A 483 -12.99 12.06 -0.62
C HIS A 483 -11.78 12.76 -1.20
N PHE A 484 -10.66 12.05 -1.32
CA PHE A 484 -9.50 12.54 -2.04
C PHE A 484 -8.68 11.40 -2.62
N THR A 485 -7.69 11.76 -3.43
CA THR A 485 -6.83 10.78 -4.08
C THR A 485 -5.37 11.19 -4.03
N ILE A 486 -4.46 10.21 -3.90
CA ILE A 486 -3.01 10.41 -4.06
C ILE A 486 -2.60 9.60 -5.29
N SER A 487 -2.10 10.26 -6.33
CA SER A 487 -1.77 9.62 -7.62
C SER A 487 -0.27 9.67 -7.91
N ARG A 488 0.26 8.59 -8.51
CA ARG A 488 1.66 8.44 -8.88
C ARG A 488 1.99 8.92 -10.30
#